data_AF-A0A8S3Z5U1-F1
#
_entry.id   AF-A0A8S3Z5U1-F1
#
_cell.length_a   1.000
_cell.length_b   1.000
_cell.length_c   1.000
_cell.angle_alpha   90.00
_cell.angle_beta   90.00
_cell.angle_gamma   90.00
#
_symmetry.space_group_name_H-M   'P 1'
#
loop_
_entity.id
_entity.type
_entity.pdbx_description
1 polymer ?
#
loop_
_entity_poly.entity_id
_entity_poly.type
_entity_poly.pdbx_seq_one_letter_code
_entity_poly.pdbx_strand_id
1 'polypeptide(L)'
;SDALRWSPDSVLGKLVFATVGGVVCVRVGFVYTHARVGRVLTTTVAVILLGLISVIFTPAGFPFSANPQDPSPQRGVFVHFDRRFHSHQGQVEKKDAYIWYKPIDYIGGRMMETYTPQVFARAKKASCDGVYCGRPYLYPILAQVDARKTYDFPASPMQVPRVTVVQQNRTLVSDSEVQLTFNVSGPSHVTIFISGFPLVKLKNWTCGQDFPVEIFTVPYIKEPTYFVYYSHAGPDNATWAFSLNVEVEGNKNINSSLIRMGFAGHYLHGPYQVTPDLIALEEELPNWILFGRWSATYDEYIF
;
A
#
# COMPACT_ATOMS: atom_id res chain seq x y z
N SER A 1 -5.68 16.36 5.14
CA SER A 1 -5.36 16.80 6.51
C SER A 1 -3.87 16.60 6.75
N ASP A 2 -3.15 17.68 7.00
CA ASP A 2 -1.69 17.76 7.23
C ASP A 2 -1.20 17.09 8.55
N ALA A 3 -1.90 16.06 9.05
CA ALA A 3 -1.68 15.50 10.38
C ALA A 3 -0.48 14.52 10.50
N LEU A 4 0.38 14.43 9.47
CA LEU A 4 1.58 13.55 9.46
C LEU A 4 2.81 14.32 8.96
N ARG A 5 3.03 15.54 9.46
CA ARG A 5 4.03 16.48 8.92
C ARG A 5 5.45 16.35 9.48
N TRP A 6 5.74 15.36 10.31
CA TRP A 6 7.10 15.13 10.80
C TRP A 6 7.53 13.71 10.47
N SER A 7 8.60 13.59 9.67
CA SER A 7 9.29 12.32 9.52
C SER A 7 9.86 11.89 10.86
N PRO A 8 9.80 10.61 11.24
CA PRO A 8 10.52 10.11 12.42
C PRO A 8 11.99 10.56 12.39
N ASP A 9 12.60 10.58 11.22
CA ASP A 9 13.97 11.06 11.00
C ASP A 9 14.14 12.55 11.30
N SER A 10 13.15 13.39 10.99
CA SER A 10 13.18 14.83 11.30
C SER A 10 12.96 15.09 12.78
N VAL A 11 12.14 14.27 13.44
CA VAL A 11 11.95 14.34 14.90
C VAL A 11 13.26 13.92 15.58
N LEU A 12 13.84 12.80 15.17
CA LEU A 12 15.12 12.32 15.66
C LEU A 12 16.23 13.35 15.38
N GLY A 13 16.30 13.88 14.17
CA GLY A 13 17.28 14.90 13.78
C GLY A 13 17.18 16.17 14.64
N LYS A 14 15.95 16.63 14.95
CA LYS A 14 15.74 17.76 15.87
C LYS A 14 16.12 17.43 17.30
N LEU A 15 15.79 16.23 17.78
CA LEU A 15 16.17 15.78 19.13
C LEU A 15 17.69 15.74 19.26
N VAL A 16 18.37 15.11 18.30
CA VAL A 16 19.84 15.07 18.24
C VAL A 16 20.42 16.48 18.17
N PHE A 17 19.89 17.36 17.32
CA PHE A 17 20.35 18.75 17.21
C PHE A 17 20.18 19.51 18.53
N ALA A 18 19.05 19.34 19.23
CA ALA A 18 18.81 19.97 20.52
C ALA A 18 19.76 19.43 21.60
N THR A 19 19.98 18.11 21.65
CA THR A 19 20.92 17.48 22.59
C THR A 19 22.35 17.94 22.33
N VAL A 20 22.81 17.91 21.07
CA VAL A 20 24.14 18.38 20.67
C VAL A 20 24.28 19.87 20.98
N GLY A 21 23.29 20.69 20.62
CA GLY A 21 23.28 22.13 20.92
C GLY A 21 23.38 22.40 22.42
N GLY A 22 22.60 21.69 23.24
CA GLY A 22 22.65 21.79 24.70
C GLY A 22 24.03 21.40 25.28
N VAL A 23 24.58 20.27 24.84
CA VAL A 23 25.91 19.80 25.27
C VAL A 23 27.00 20.78 24.86
N VAL A 24 26.96 21.30 23.63
CA VAL A 24 27.90 22.30 23.14
C VAL A 24 27.81 23.58 23.98
N CYS A 25 26.62 24.11 24.24
CA CYS A 25 26.44 25.31 25.08
C CYS A 25 27.02 25.15 26.50
N VAL A 26 26.88 23.98 27.13
CA VAL A 26 27.48 23.71 28.46
C VAL A 26 29.00 23.61 28.39
N ARG A 27 29.56 23.09 27.29
CA ARG A 27 31.01 22.93 27.08
C ARG A 27 31.70 24.21 26.60
N VAL A 28 30.96 25.16 26.02
CA VAL A 28 31.48 26.47 25.58
C VAL A 28 32.14 27.23 26.75
N GLY A 29 31.62 27.12 27.97
CA GLY A 29 32.26 27.70 29.17
C GLY A 29 33.69 27.22 29.41
N PHE A 30 33.99 25.95 29.10
CA PHE A 30 35.35 25.40 29.16
C PHE A 30 36.24 25.80 27.97
N VAL A 31 35.63 26.18 26.84
CA VAL A 31 36.38 26.66 25.67
C VAL A 31 36.84 28.11 25.88
N TYR A 32 36.06 28.92 26.61
CA TYR A 32 36.42 30.29 26.99
C TYR A 32 37.56 30.38 28.01
N THR A 33 37.79 29.34 28.81
CA THR A 33 38.95 29.29 29.73
C THR A 33 40.26 28.91 29.01
N HIS A 34 40.19 28.51 27.74
CA HIS A 34 41.37 28.19 26.96
C HIS A 34 42.01 29.47 26.39
N ALA A 35 43.32 29.62 26.57
CA ALA A 35 44.10 30.79 26.14
C ALA A 35 44.06 31.08 24.61
N ARG A 36 43.45 30.21 23.79
CA ARG A 36 43.40 30.30 22.32
C ARG A 36 42.02 29.97 21.77
N VAL A 37 40.97 30.54 22.38
CA VAL A 37 39.55 30.32 22.04
C VAL A 37 39.26 30.38 20.53
N GLY A 38 39.83 31.36 19.82
CA GLY A 38 39.61 31.52 18.37
C GLY A 38 40.14 30.35 17.54
N ARG A 39 41.25 29.73 17.93
CA ARG A 39 41.76 28.52 17.25
C ARG A 39 40.83 27.33 17.49
N VAL A 40 40.38 27.13 18.73
CA VAL A 40 39.49 26.01 19.07
C VAL A 40 38.16 26.09 18.31
N LEU A 41 37.58 27.30 18.23
CA LEU A 41 36.35 27.53 17.47
C LEU A 41 36.55 27.30 15.97
N THR A 42 37.61 27.89 15.38
CA THR A 42 37.89 27.73 13.94
C THR A 42 38.19 26.29 13.56
N THR A 43 38.96 25.53 14.37
CA THR A 43 39.21 24.11 14.11
C THR A 43 37.95 23.27 14.22
N THR A 44 37.08 23.56 15.20
CA THR A 44 35.82 22.82 15.37
C THR A 44 34.89 23.04 14.19
N VAL A 45 34.72 24.30 13.76
CA VAL A 45 33.92 24.64 12.57
C VAL A 45 34.51 23.98 11.32
N ALA A 46 35.83 24.00 11.14
CA ALA A 46 36.48 23.35 10.01
C ALA A 46 36.20 21.83 9.99
N VAL A 47 36.29 21.14 11.13
CA VAL A 47 36.00 19.71 11.24
C VAL A 47 34.52 19.41 10.93
N ILE A 48 33.59 20.22 11.43
CA ILE A 48 32.16 20.07 11.13
C ILE A 48 31.90 20.25 9.63
N LEU A 49 32.46 21.31 9.02
CA LEU A 49 32.30 21.56 7.58
C LEU A 49 32.90 20.44 6.74
N LEU A 50 34.08 19.92 7.10
CA LEU A 50 34.69 18.77 6.43
C LEU A 50 33.82 17.51 6.57
N GLY A 51 33.24 17.28 7.75
CA GLY A 51 32.29 16.18 7.97
C GLY A 51 31.04 16.31 7.10
N LEU A 52 30.44 17.51 7.03
CA LEU A 52 29.27 17.77 6.18
C LEU A 52 29.59 17.61 4.70
N ILE A 53 30.73 18.12 4.23
CA ILE A 53 31.21 17.94 2.86
C ILE A 53 31.37 16.44 2.57
N SER A 54 31.98 15.68 3.48
CA SER A 54 32.10 14.23 3.33
C SER A 54 30.74 13.55 3.18
N VAL A 55 29.76 13.85 4.05
CA VAL A 55 28.43 13.24 3.99
C VAL A 55 27.65 13.63 2.73
N ILE A 56 27.80 14.87 2.25
CA ILE A 56 27.07 15.38 1.08
C ILE A 56 27.66 14.86 -0.24
N PHE A 57 28.99 14.83 -0.35
CA PHE A 57 29.69 14.54 -1.60
C PHE A 57 30.19 13.10 -1.70
N THR A 58 30.04 12.29 -0.65
CA THR A 58 30.39 10.87 -0.68
C THR A 58 29.17 9.99 -0.36
N PRO A 59 29.23 8.69 -0.69
CA PRO A 59 28.19 7.73 -0.31
C PRO A 59 28.02 7.56 1.21
N ALA A 60 28.84 8.18 2.06
CA ALA A 60 28.70 8.09 3.51
C ALA A 60 27.34 8.60 4.04
N GLY A 61 26.66 9.46 3.27
CA GLY A 61 25.30 9.92 3.58
C GLY A 61 24.17 9.04 3.01
N PHE A 62 24.49 8.01 2.21
CA PHE A 62 23.50 7.12 1.64
C PHE A 62 23.01 6.11 2.69
N PRO A 63 21.70 6.01 2.95
CA PRO A 63 21.18 5.27 4.10
C PRO A 63 21.13 3.75 3.89
N PHE A 64 21.34 3.26 2.66
CA PHE A 64 21.14 1.84 2.35
C PHE A 64 22.42 1.09 1.99
N SER A 65 22.46 -0.19 2.29
CA SER A 65 23.62 -1.05 2.08
C SER A 65 23.18 -2.48 1.80
N ALA A 66 23.75 -3.05 0.74
CA ALA A 66 23.66 -4.47 0.42
C ALA A 66 24.80 -5.29 1.04
N ASN A 67 25.68 -4.67 1.84
CA ASN A 67 26.83 -5.35 2.44
C ASN A 67 26.37 -6.40 3.45
N PRO A 68 26.73 -7.69 3.29
CA PRO A 68 26.34 -8.73 4.24
C PRO A 68 26.84 -8.52 5.67
N GLN A 69 27.93 -7.78 5.86
CA GLN A 69 28.50 -7.49 7.19
C GLN A 69 27.86 -6.28 7.87
N ASP A 70 27.19 -5.42 7.10
CA ASP A 70 26.48 -4.24 7.59
C ASP A 70 25.27 -3.95 6.68
N PRO A 71 24.22 -4.79 6.76
CA PRO A 71 23.08 -4.70 5.86
C PRO A 71 22.10 -3.62 6.33
N SER A 72 21.79 -2.68 5.46
CA SER A 72 20.73 -1.69 5.66
C SER A 72 19.86 -1.60 4.41
N PRO A 73 19.02 -2.62 4.10
CA PRO A 73 18.31 -2.63 2.85
C PRO A 73 17.13 -1.65 2.82
N GLN A 74 16.83 -1.12 1.64
CA GLN A 74 15.59 -0.41 1.35
C GLN A 74 14.45 -1.41 1.19
N ARG A 75 13.33 -1.23 1.89
CA ARG A 75 12.20 -2.16 1.88
C ARG A 75 11.15 -1.75 0.86
N GLY A 76 10.90 -2.65 -0.09
CA GLY A 76 9.93 -2.47 -1.16
C GLY A 76 9.07 -3.70 -1.37
N VAL A 77 7.77 -3.49 -1.57
CA VAL A 77 6.87 -4.56 -2.01
C VAL A 77 6.48 -4.34 -3.46
N PHE A 78 6.66 -5.37 -4.27
CA PHE A 78 6.35 -5.40 -5.69
C PHE A 78 5.25 -6.42 -5.94
N VAL A 79 4.11 -5.97 -6.46
CA VAL A 79 2.98 -6.85 -6.77
C VAL A 79 2.67 -6.75 -8.24
N HIS A 80 2.91 -7.82 -9.02
CA HIS A 80 2.36 -7.88 -10.37
C HIS A 80 0.86 -8.09 -10.25
N PHE A 81 0.08 -7.12 -10.72
CA PHE A 81 -1.36 -7.21 -10.69
C PHE A 81 -2.00 -7.01 -12.06
N ASP A 82 -3.16 -7.65 -12.22
CA ASP A 82 -4.03 -7.56 -13.40
C ASP A 82 -5.45 -7.25 -12.92
N ARG A 83 -6.00 -6.11 -13.34
CA ARG A 83 -7.30 -5.60 -12.87
C ARG A 83 -8.35 -5.64 -13.97
N ARG A 84 -9.58 -5.93 -13.57
CA ARG A 84 -10.77 -5.81 -14.41
C ARG A 84 -11.87 -5.08 -13.66
N PHE A 85 -12.50 -4.13 -14.34
CA PHE A 85 -13.65 -3.39 -13.83
C PHE A 85 -14.86 -3.80 -14.66
N HIS A 86 -15.89 -4.33 -14.00
CA HIS A 86 -17.10 -4.79 -14.65
C HIS A 86 -18.22 -3.76 -14.56
N SER A 87 -18.98 -3.64 -15.64
CA SER A 87 -20.24 -2.91 -15.70
C SER A 87 -21.32 -3.55 -14.83
N HIS A 88 -22.45 -2.87 -14.70
CA HIS A 88 -23.68 -3.44 -14.13
C HIS A 88 -24.13 -4.75 -14.81
N GLN A 89 -23.81 -4.92 -16.08
CA GLN A 89 -24.19 -6.08 -16.89
C GLN A 89 -23.16 -7.21 -16.77
N GLY A 90 -22.14 -7.06 -15.92
CA GLY A 90 -21.05 -8.01 -15.75
C GLY A 90 -20.01 -8.00 -16.88
N GLN A 91 -20.10 -7.07 -17.84
CA GLN A 91 -19.14 -6.94 -18.93
C GLN A 91 -17.88 -6.17 -18.48
N VAL A 92 -16.69 -6.58 -18.92
CA VAL A 92 -15.43 -5.89 -18.61
C VAL A 92 -15.36 -4.58 -19.40
N GLU A 93 -15.40 -3.44 -18.70
CA GLU A 93 -15.29 -2.11 -19.30
C GLU A 93 -13.84 -1.60 -19.36
N LYS A 94 -13.06 -1.89 -18.32
CA LYS A 94 -11.66 -1.49 -18.21
C LYS A 94 -10.82 -2.66 -17.73
N LYS A 95 -9.65 -2.84 -18.33
CA LYS A 95 -8.62 -3.78 -17.88
C LYS A 95 -7.24 -3.17 -18.01
N ASP A 96 -6.39 -3.42 -17.03
CA ASP A 96 -4.99 -3.01 -17.04
C ASP A 96 -4.12 -3.95 -16.20
N ALA A 97 -2.82 -3.96 -16.45
CA ALA A 97 -1.86 -4.78 -15.72
C ALA A 97 -0.57 -3.98 -15.50
N TYR A 98 -0.02 -4.09 -14.29
CA TYR A 98 1.18 -3.39 -13.86
C TYR A 98 1.90 -4.15 -12.75
N ILE A 99 3.17 -3.84 -12.53
CA ILE A 99 3.86 -4.15 -11.28
C ILE A 99 3.76 -2.95 -10.35
N TRP A 100 3.04 -3.14 -9.24
CA TRP A 100 2.85 -2.13 -8.21
C TRP A 100 4.02 -2.12 -7.23
N TYR A 101 4.79 -1.04 -7.23
CA TYR A 101 5.81 -0.79 -6.22
C TYR A 101 5.27 0.05 -5.05
N LYS A 102 5.27 -0.57 -3.88
CA LYS A 102 4.94 0.05 -2.59
C LYS A 102 6.22 0.22 -1.77
N PRO A 103 6.76 1.44 -1.66
CA PRO A 103 7.83 1.70 -0.71
C PRO A 103 7.29 1.58 0.72
N ILE A 104 7.99 0.84 1.59
CA ILE A 104 7.63 0.70 3.01
C ILE A 104 8.37 1.76 3.85
N ASP A 105 9.57 2.14 3.41
CA ASP A 105 10.38 3.12 4.13
C ASP A 105 9.81 4.54 4.01
N TYR A 106 10.07 5.35 5.03
CA TYR A 106 9.58 6.72 5.11
C TYR A 106 10.01 7.59 3.92
N ILE A 107 11.23 7.37 3.41
CA ILE A 107 11.79 8.11 2.26
C ILE A 107 10.98 7.84 0.97
N GLY A 108 10.16 6.78 0.95
CA GLY A 108 9.28 6.46 -0.16
C GLY A 108 10.06 6.01 -1.41
N GLY A 109 9.51 6.32 -2.58
CA GLY A 109 10.17 6.02 -3.86
C GLY A 109 11.27 6.99 -4.29
N ARG A 110 11.55 8.05 -3.52
CA ARG A 110 12.47 9.13 -3.93
C ARG A 110 13.89 8.63 -4.20
N MET A 111 14.38 7.70 -3.38
CA MET A 111 15.73 7.13 -3.54
C MET A 111 15.80 6.35 -4.86
N MET A 112 14.72 5.67 -5.21
CA MET A 112 14.64 4.94 -6.46
C MET A 112 14.54 5.86 -7.68
N GLU A 113 13.75 6.92 -7.60
CA GLU A 113 13.69 7.96 -8.65
C GLU A 113 15.08 8.59 -8.90
N THR A 114 15.85 8.81 -7.82
CA THR A 114 17.16 9.47 -7.89
C THR A 114 18.27 8.54 -8.41
N TYR A 115 18.34 7.32 -7.87
CA TYR A 115 19.46 6.41 -8.11
C TYR A 115 19.19 5.37 -9.21
N THR A 116 17.93 5.23 -9.65
CA THR A 116 17.55 4.38 -10.80
C THR A 116 16.62 5.09 -11.78
N PRO A 117 16.99 6.27 -12.27
CA PRO A 117 16.13 7.07 -13.16
C PRO A 117 15.76 6.32 -14.44
N GLN A 118 16.63 5.46 -14.97
CA GLN A 118 16.37 4.64 -16.16
C GLN A 118 15.24 3.63 -15.96
N VAL A 119 15.15 3.02 -14.78
CA VAL A 119 14.08 2.06 -14.45
C VAL A 119 12.79 2.83 -14.17
N PHE A 120 12.89 3.91 -13.38
CA PHE A 120 11.75 4.72 -12.94
C PHE A 120 11.17 5.61 -14.04
N ALA A 121 11.90 5.88 -15.13
CA ALA A 121 11.38 6.60 -16.30
C ALA A 121 10.20 5.87 -16.96
N ARG A 122 10.13 4.54 -16.82
CA ARG A 122 9.01 3.72 -17.30
C ARG A 122 7.85 3.65 -16.31
N ALA A 123 8.07 4.03 -15.05
CA ALA A 123 7.06 3.98 -14.01
C ALA A 123 6.16 5.21 -14.07
N LYS A 124 4.89 5.03 -13.68
CA LYS A 124 3.96 6.15 -13.42
C LYS A 124 3.52 6.13 -11.98
N LYS A 125 3.02 7.27 -11.48
CA LYS A 125 2.32 7.28 -10.18
C LYS A 125 1.06 6.44 -10.28
N ALA A 126 0.82 5.68 -9.22
CA ALA A 126 -0.33 4.84 -9.07
C ALA A 126 -1.64 5.63 -9.10
N SER A 127 -2.60 5.20 -9.94
CA SER A 127 -3.98 5.70 -9.90
C SER A 127 -4.76 5.11 -8.71
N CYS A 128 -5.82 5.82 -8.30
CA CYS A 128 -6.80 5.36 -7.33
C CYS A 128 -8.17 5.39 -8.00
N ASP A 129 -8.58 4.25 -8.57
CA ASP A 129 -9.81 4.09 -9.35
C ASP A 129 -10.62 2.93 -8.76
N GLY A 130 -11.91 3.10 -8.48
CA GLY A 130 -12.77 2.02 -7.96
C GLY A 130 -12.68 1.81 -6.44
N VAL A 131 -13.24 0.69 -5.95
CA VAL A 131 -13.29 0.38 -4.51
C VAL A 131 -11.89 0.09 -4.01
N TYR A 132 -11.52 0.73 -2.91
CA TYR A 132 -10.20 0.59 -2.30
C TYR A 132 -9.06 0.92 -3.28
N CYS A 133 -9.25 2.00 -4.04
CA CYS A 133 -8.36 2.46 -5.13
C CYS A 133 -8.17 1.47 -6.28
N GLY A 134 -8.95 0.40 -6.32
CA GLY A 134 -8.85 -0.65 -7.33
C GLY A 134 -7.52 -1.36 -7.22
N ARG A 135 -7.05 -1.71 -6.02
CA ARG A 135 -5.74 -2.35 -5.86
C ARG A 135 -5.83 -3.59 -4.99
N PRO A 136 -5.02 -4.64 -5.27
CA PRO A 136 -5.00 -5.85 -4.48
C PRO A 136 -4.18 -5.63 -3.20
N TYR A 137 -4.75 -4.92 -2.24
CA TYR A 137 -4.17 -4.78 -0.91
C TYR A 137 -4.34 -6.08 -0.12
N LEU A 138 -3.23 -6.65 0.35
CA LEU A 138 -3.25 -7.86 1.18
C LEU A 138 -3.74 -7.59 2.61
N TYR A 139 -3.50 -6.37 3.11
CA TYR A 139 -3.85 -5.94 4.47
C TYR A 139 -4.53 -4.57 4.42
N PRO A 140 -5.38 -4.24 5.42
CA PRO A 140 -6.12 -2.98 5.44
C PRO A 140 -5.25 -1.81 5.93
N ILE A 141 -4.11 -1.58 5.29
CA ILE A 141 -3.09 -0.59 5.70
C ILE A 141 -3.22 0.76 4.98
N LEU A 142 -4.33 1.01 4.26
CA LEU A 142 -4.51 2.27 3.53
C LEU A 142 -4.50 3.53 4.42
N ALA A 143 -4.79 3.40 5.72
CA ALA A 143 -4.61 4.51 6.66
C ALA A 143 -3.14 4.97 6.77
N GLN A 144 -2.19 4.10 6.44
CA GLN A 144 -0.75 4.31 6.56
C GLN A 144 -0.04 4.45 5.21
N VAL A 145 -0.68 4.05 4.11
CA VAL A 145 -0.10 4.04 2.76
C VAL A 145 -0.99 4.82 1.80
N ASP A 146 -0.56 6.00 1.37
CA ASP A 146 -1.21 6.74 0.30
C ASP A 146 -0.90 6.06 -1.05
N ALA A 147 -1.92 5.45 -1.66
CA ALA A 147 -1.78 4.78 -2.96
C ALA A 147 -1.14 5.68 -4.02
N ARG A 148 -1.39 7.00 -4.00
CA ARG A 148 -0.85 7.93 -5.00
C ARG A 148 0.65 8.20 -4.85
N LYS A 149 1.24 7.80 -3.73
CA LYS A 149 2.69 7.87 -3.48
C LYS A 149 3.43 6.60 -3.92
N THR A 150 2.69 5.63 -4.45
CA THR A 150 3.23 4.37 -4.99
C THR A 150 3.36 4.46 -6.51
N TYR A 151 3.98 3.45 -7.13
CA TYR A 151 4.35 3.47 -8.55
C TYR A 151 3.84 2.23 -9.26
N ASP A 152 3.47 2.40 -10.53
CA ASP A 152 3.10 1.34 -11.44
C ASP A 152 4.14 1.24 -12.55
N PHE A 153 4.79 0.09 -12.64
CA PHE A 153 5.64 -0.29 -13.77
C PHE A 153 4.79 -1.05 -14.79
N PRO A 154 4.96 -0.79 -16.11
CA PRO A 154 4.29 -1.55 -17.16
C PRO A 154 4.52 -3.06 -16.99
N ALA A 155 3.46 -3.84 -17.13
CA ALA A 155 3.52 -5.28 -17.08
C ALA A 155 2.44 -5.91 -17.98
N SER A 156 2.63 -7.17 -18.33
CA SER A 156 1.76 -7.94 -19.21
C SER A 156 0.58 -8.51 -18.43
N PRO A 157 -0.62 -8.60 -19.02
CA PRO A 157 -1.75 -9.31 -18.39
C PRO A 157 -1.38 -10.73 -17.99
N MET A 158 -1.90 -11.18 -16.85
CA MET A 158 -1.54 -12.47 -16.27
C MET A 158 -2.53 -13.56 -16.67
N GLN A 159 -1.99 -14.73 -17.02
CA GLN A 159 -2.78 -15.95 -17.25
C GLN A 159 -2.77 -16.80 -15.98
N VAL A 160 -3.44 -16.30 -14.95
CA VAL A 160 -3.61 -17.00 -13.66
C VAL A 160 -5.10 -17.12 -13.34
N PRO A 161 -5.51 -18.11 -12.53
CA PRO A 161 -6.89 -18.18 -12.07
C PRO A 161 -7.33 -16.85 -11.42
N ARG A 162 -8.60 -16.50 -11.53
CA ARG A 162 -9.15 -15.29 -10.89
C ARG A 162 -10.15 -15.70 -9.82
N VAL A 163 -10.42 -14.80 -8.90
CA VAL A 163 -11.51 -15.01 -7.96
C VAL A 163 -12.81 -15.07 -8.76
N THR A 164 -13.55 -16.15 -8.58
CA THR A 164 -14.89 -16.32 -9.16
C THR A 164 -15.92 -15.94 -8.11
N VAL A 165 -16.83 -15.04 -8.45
CA VAL A 165 -17.94 -14.62 -7.59
C VAL A 165 -19.27 -14.86 -8.28
N VAL A 166 -20.22 -15.45 -7.56
CA VAL A 166 -21.59 -15.65 -8.03
C VAL A 166 -22.54 -15.17 -6.95
N GLN A 167 -23.36 -14.16 -7.26
CA GLN A 167 -24.48 -13.78 -6.41
C GLN A 167 -25.56 -14.86 -6.50
N GLN A 168 -25.76 -15.60 -5.40
CA GLN A 168 -26.72 -16.69 -5.31
C GLN A 168 -28.14 -16.17 -5.12
N ASN A 169 -28.33 -15.27 -4.14
CA ASN A 169 -29.64 -14.77 -3.75
C ASN A 169 -29.59 -13.27 -3.47
N ARG A 170 -30.75 -12.63 -3.73
CA ARG A 170 -31.07 -11.27 -3.32
C ARG A 170 -32.48 -11.30 -2.71
N THR A 171 -32.58 -11.16 -1.40
CA THR A 171 -33.84 -11.29 -0.67
C THR A 171 -34.16 -9.99 0.06
N LEU A 172 -35.43 -9.58 -0.03
CA LEU A 172 -35.95 -8.45 0.73
C LEU A 172 -36.20 -8.93 2.16
N VAL A 173 -35.51 -8.34 3.14
CA VAL A 173 -35.66 -8.67 4.57
C VAL A 173 -36.72 -7.76 5.21
N SER A 174 -36.78 -6.50 4.78
CA SER A 174 -37.80 -5.51 5.16
C SER A 174 -37.94 -4.48 4.04
N ASP A 175 -38.86 -3.51 4.18
CA ASP A 175 -39.08 -2.44 3.18
C ASP A 175 -37.82 -1.63 2.84
N SER A 176 -36.83 -1.63 3.73
CA SER A 176 -35.56 -0.91 3.58
C SER A 176 -34.31 -1.78 3.72
N GLU A 177 -34.43 -3.12 3.79
CA GLU A 177 -33.28 -4.01 4.01
C GLU A 177 -33.25 -5.15 2.98
N VAL A 178 -32.08 -5.34 2.37
CA VAL A 178 -31.81 -6.40 1.40
C VAL A 178 -30.67 -7.27 1.91
N GLN A 179 -30.84 -8.59 1.84
CA GLN A 179 -29.76 -9.53 2.02
C GLN A 179 -29.25 -10.01 0.66
N LEU A 180 -27.93 -9.93 0.49
CA LEU A 180 -27.21 -10.39 -0.70
C LEU A 180 -26.32 -11.58 -0.30
N THR A 181 -26.47 -12.71 -0.97
CA THR A 181 -25.66 -13.92 -0.70
C THR A 181 -24.75 -14.23 -1.87
N PHE A 182 -23.49 -14.50 -1.59
CA PHE A 182 -22.45 -14.73 -2.59
C PHE A 182 -21.75 -16.07 -2.34
N ASN A 183 -21.45 -16.77 -3.43
CA ASN A 183 -20.46 -17.85 -3.45
C ASN A 183 -19.18 -17.33 -4.08
N VAL A 184 -18.05 -17.57 -3.44
CA VAL A 184 -16.72 -17.16 -3.88
C VAL A 184 -15.78 -18.34 -3.91
N SER A 185 -14.98 -18.44 -4.95
CA SER A 185 -13.88 -19.40 -5.07
C SER A 185 -12.65 -18.73 -5.68
N GLY A 186 -11.46 -19.25 -5.40
CA GLY A 186 -10.22 -18.67 -5.91
C GLY A 186 -8.98 -19.24 -5.21
N PRO A 187 -7.86 -18.50 -5.22
CA PRO A 187 -6.63 -18.92 -4.57
C PRO A 187 -6.77 -18.95 -3.04
N SER A 188 -5.77 -19.55 -2.38
CA SER A 188 -5.68 -19.69 -0.92
C SER A 188 -5.73 -18.39 -0.12
N HIS A 189 -5.53 -17.23 -0.76
CA HIS A 189 -5.62 -15.90 -0.15
C HIS A 189 -6.50 -14.99 -1.01
N VAL A 190 -7.62 -14.53 -0.46
CA VAL A 190 -8.56 -13.61 -1.11
C VAL A 190 -8.83 -12.41 -0.22
N THR A 191 -8.75 -11.20 -0.79
CA THR A 191 -9.25 -9.98 -0.14
C THR A 191 -10.50 -9.48 -0.85
N ILE A 192 -11.45 -9.00 -0.06
CA ILE A 192 -12.70 -8.42 -0.56
C ILE A 192 -12.83 -7.01 -0.01
N PHE A 193 -13.09 -6.07 -0.91
CA PHE A 193 -13.34 -4.68 -0.61
C PHE A 193 -14.81 -4.40 -0.90
N ILE A 194 -15.55 -3.88 0.07
CA ILE A 194 -16.99 -3.67 -0.04
C ILE A 194 -17.27 -2.20 0.15
N SER A 195 -18.02 -1.57 -0.75
CA SER A 195 -18.45 -0.19 -0.58
C SER A 195 -19.91 -0.01 -0.99
N GLY A 196 -20.67 0.65 -0.13
CA GLY A 196 -22.06 0.99 -0.39
C GLY A 196 -22.17 2.20 -1.30
N PHE A 197 -23.06 2.15 -2.29
CA PHE A 197 -23.42 3.35 -3.04
C PHE A 197 -24.10 4.37 -2.12
N PRO A 198 -24.25 5.66 -2.54
CA PRO A 198 -24.97 6.66 -1.75
C PRO A 198 -26.32 6.15 -1.27
N LEU A 199 -26.65 6.45 -0.01
CA LEU A 199 -27.86 6.00 0.70
C LEU A 199 -27.94 4.47 0.94
N VAL A 200 -26.81 3.77 0.92
CA VAL A 200 -26.74 2.34 1.27
C VAL A 200 -25.73 2.15 2.39
N LYS A 201 -26.12 1.43 3.45
CA LYS A 201 -25.27 1.12 4.60
C LYS A 201 -25.19 -0.39 4.81
N LEU A 202 -24.00 -0.91 5.05
CA LEU A 202 -23.82 -2.31 5.45
C LEU A 202 -24.12 -2.44 6.95
N LYS A 203 -25.16 -3.21 7.30
CA LYS A 203 -25.58 -3.44 8.69
C LYS A 203 -24.87 -4.62 9.31
N ASN A 204 -24.88 -5.74 8.59
CA ASN A 204 -24.37 -7.00 9.10
C ASN A 204 -23.81 -7.85 7.95
N TRP A 205 -22.99 -8.84 8.32
CA TRP A 205 -22.40 -9.79 7.39
C TRP A 205 -22.17 -11.15 8.05
N THR A 206 -21.85 -12.15 7.26
CA THR A 206 -21.42 -13.47 7.77
C THR A 206 -19.93 -13.72 7.56
N CYS A 207 -19.15 -12.67 7.24
CA CYS A 207 -17.71 -12.77 7.01
C CYS A 207 -16.89 -12.90 8.31
N GLY A 208 -17.49 -12.62 9.46
CA GLY A 208 -16.86 -12.67 10.78
C GLY A 208 -17.90 -12.64 11.90
N GLN A 209 -17.45 -12.67 13.15
CA GLN A 209 -18.33 -12.68 14.33
C GLN A 209 -18.82 -11.27 14.73
N ASP A 210 -18.07 -10.24 14.38
CA ASP A 210 -18.36 -8.86 14.75
C ASP A 210 -19.05 -8.08 13.62
N PHE A 211 -19.69 -6.97 14.00
CA PHE A 211 -20.26 -6.03 13.04
C PHE A 211 -19.19 -5.47 12.08
N PRO A 212 -19.56 -5.20 10.81
CA PRO A 212 -18.64 -4.61 9.84
C PRO A 212 -18.06 -3.28 10.33
N VAL A 213 -16.73 -3.20 10.41
CA VAL A 213 -16.01 -1.97 10.79
C VAL A 213 -15.57 -1.23 9.54
N GLU A 214 -15.99 0.03 9.42
CA GLU A 214 -15.56 0.91 8.33
C GLU A 214 -14.06 1.21 8.45
N ILE A 215 -13.35 1.09 7.34
CA ILE A 215 -11.90 1.35 7.30
C ILE A 215 -11.61 2.76 6.81
N PHE A 216 -10.63 3.40 7.45
CA PHE A 216 -10.10 4.67 6.99
C PHE A 216 -9.10 4.47 5.85
N THR A 217 -9.21 5.28 4.80
CA THR A 217 -8.38 5.18 3.59
C THR A 217 -7.65 6.49 3.27
N VAL A 218 -6.46 6.38 2.68
CA VAL A 218 -5.69 7.52 2.13
C VAL A 218 -5.38 7.25 0.65
N PRO A 219 -5.90 8.03 -0.31
CA PRO A 219 -6.84 9.15 -0.13
C PRO A 219 -8.18 8.73 0.48
N TYR A 220 -8.85 9.69 1.11
CA TYR A 220 -10.19 9.47 1.68
C TYR A 220 -11.17 9.10 0.58
N ILE A 221 -11.72 7.89 0.66
CA ILE A 221 -12.87 7.43 -0.12
C ILE A 221 -14.12 7.91 0.61
N LYS A 222 -15.03 8.55 -0.13
CA LYS A 222 -16.23 9.19 0.46
C LYS A 222 -17.24 8.16 0.94
N GLU A 223 -17.35 7.06 0.22
CA GLU A 223 -18.26 5.98 0.51
C GLU A 223 -17.70 5.06 1.62
N PRO A 224 -18.53 4.63 2.57
CA PRO A 224 -18.13 3.65 3.57
C PRO A 224 -17.52 2.43 2.90
N THR A 225 -16.35 2.02 3.36
CA THR A 225 -15.60 0.90 2.79
C THR A 225 -15.25 -0.10 3.87
N TYR A 226 -15.38 -1.39 3.55
CA TYR A 226 -15.10 -2.51 4.45
C TYR A 226 -14.11 -3.45 3.79
N PHE A 227 -13.36 -4.18 4.62
CA PHE A 227 -12.31 -5.08 4.18
C PHE A 227 -12.50 -6.46 4.80
N VAL A 228 -12.42 -7.49 3.97
CA VAL A 228 -12.42 -8.90 4.39
C VAL A 228 -11.14 -9.54 3.87
N TYR A 229 -10.44 -10.28 4.73
CA TYR A 229 -9.36 -11.15 4.32
C TYR A 229 -9.75 -12.59 4.63
N TYR A 230 -9.82 -13.39 3.57
CA TYR A 230 -10.09 -14.81 3.63
C TYR A 230 -8.81 -15.57 3.27
N SER A 231 -8.45 -16.56 4.07
CA SER A 231 -7.34 -17.46 3.76
C SER A 231 -7.62 -18.88 4.24
N HIS A 232 -7.13 -19.87 3.49
CA HIS A 232 -7.25 -21.28 3.86
C HIS A 232 -6.01 -22.08 3.46
N ALA A 233 -5.81 -23.22 4.13
CA ALA A 233 -4.79 -24.22 3.78
C ALA A 233 -5.36 -25.38 2.93
N GLY A 234 -6.65 -25.33 2.57
CA GLY A 234 -7.30 -26.32 1.71
C GLY A 234 -6.93 -26.21 0.22
N PRO A 235 -7.46 -27.11 -0.64
CA PRO A 235 -7.20 -27.07 -2.08
C PRO A 235 -7.58 -25.73 -2.71
N ASP A 236 -6.84 -25.33 -3.74
CA ASP A 236 -7.21 -24.17 -4.57
C ASP A 236 -8.65 -24.34 -5.10
N ASN A 237 -9.38 -23.22 -5.18
CA ASN A 237 -10.81 -23.15 -5.57
C ASN A 237 -11.81 -23.72 -4.56
N ALA A 238 -11.45 -23.81 -3.28
CA ALA A 238 -12.44 -24.02 -2.23
C ALA A 238 -13.53 -22.94 -2.32
N THR A 239 -14.78 -23.38 -2.50
CA THR A 239 -15.92 -22.46 -2.57
C THR A 239 -16.42 -22.18 -1.17
N TRP A 240 -16.59 -20.91 -0.83
CA TRP A 240 -17.15 -20.46 0.43
C TRP A 240 -18.26 -19.44 0.16
N ALA A 241 -19.18 -19.32 1.12
CA ALA A 241 -20.33 -18.46 0.98
C ALA A 241 -20.35 -17.40 2.08
N PHE A 242 -20.83 -16.21 1.75
CA PHE A 242 -21.14 -15.20 2.74
C PHE A 242 -22.37 -14.38 2.32
N SER A 243 -23.00 -13.78 3.31
CA SER A 243 -24.14 -12.88 3.12
C SER A 243 -23.84 -11.49 3.67
N LEU A 244 -24.41 -10.48 3.03
CA LEU A 244 -24.36 -9.08 3.42
C LEU A 244 -25.79 -8.57 3.60
N ASN A 245 -26.09 -7.98 4.75
CA ASN A 245 -27.34 -7.26 4.98
C ASN A 245 -27.10 -5.77 4.79
N VAL A 246 -27.77 -5.19 3.79
CA VAL A 246 -27.65 -3.77 3.45
C VAL A 246 -28.96 -3.04 3.70
N GLU A 247 -28.87 -1.92 4.38
CA GLU A 247 -29.98 -0.98 4.58
C GLU A 247 -29.96 0.08 3.48
N VAL A 248 -31.12 0.33 2.89
CA VAL A 248 -31.36 1.33 1.85
C VAL A 248 -32.13 2.50 2.48
N GLU A 249 -31.52 3.68 2.47
CA GLU A 249 -32.09 4.88 3.08
C GLU A 249 -32.76 5.79 2.04
N GLY A 250 -33.76 6.55 2.51
CA GLY A 250 -34.43 7.57 1.72
C GLY A 250 -35.18 7.01 0.50
N ASN A 251 -35.13 7.75 -0.61
CA ASN A 251 -35.89 7.40 -1.82
C ASN A 251 -35.10 6.51 -2.80
N LYS A 252 -34.02 5.85 -2.35
CA LYS A 252 -33.23 5.01 -3.24
C LYS A 252 -34.01 3.75 -3.60
N ASN A 253 -34.03 3.41 -4.89
CA ASN A 253 -34.69 2.20 -5.38
C ASN A 253 -33.96 0.95 -4.85
N ILE A 254 -34.66 0.16 -4.04
CA ILE A 254 -34.16 -1.08 -3.45
C ILE A 254 -33.80 -2.16 -4.47
N ASN A 255 -34.29 -2.05 -5.72
CA ASN A 255 -33.96 -2.94 -6.84
C ASN A 255 -32.78 -2.43 -7.70
N SER A 256 -32.24 -1.25 -7.39
CA SER A 256 -31.03 -0.74 -8.06
C SER A 256 -29.76 -1.39 -7.48
N SER A 257 -28.60 -1.06 -8.06
CA SER A 257 -27.31 -1.47 -7.47
C SER A 257 -27.12 -0.83 -6.10
N LEU A 258 -26.79 -1.68 -5.14
CA LEU A 258 -26.65 -1.32 -3.74
C LEU A 258 -25.19 -1.21 -3.34
N ILE A 259 -24.34 -2.10 -3.86
CA ILE A 259 -22.94 -2.19 -3.46
C ILE A 259 -22.01 -2.35 -4.65
N ARG A 260 -20.78 -1.89 -4.47
CA ARG A 260 -19.65 -2.17 -5.35
C ARG A 260 -18.65 -3.00 -4.56
N MET A 261 -18.13 -4.06 -5.17
CA MET A 261 -17.21 -4.97 -4.51
C MET A 261 -15.99 -5.25 -5.37
N GLY A 262 -14.80 -5.13 -4.79
CA GLY A 262 -13.54 -5.56 -5.40
C GLY A 262 -13.10 -6.89 -4.78
N PHE A 263 -12.66 -7.82 -5.61
CA PHE A 263 -12.14 -9.12 -5.19
C PHE A 263 -10.70 -9.24 -5.68
N ALA A 264 -9.76 -9.44 -4.77
CA ALA A 264 -8.38 -9.72 -5.14
C ALA A 264 -7.93 -11.10 -4.72
N GLY A 265 -7.40 -11.86 -5.69
CA GLY A 265 -6.79 -13.17 -5.47
C GLY A 265 -5.29 -13.01 -5.37
N HIS A 266 -4.70 -13.43 -4.25
CA HIS A 266 -3.27 -13.28 -3.97
C HIS A 266 -2.53 -14.60 -4.12
N TYR A 267 -1.52 -14.63 -4.98
CA TYR A 267 -0.63 -15.78 -5.15
C TYR A 267 0.63 -15.58 -4.31
N LEU A 268 0.54 -15.90 -3.02
CA LEU A 268 1.66 -15.71 -2.08
C LEU A 268 2.67 -16.86 -2.13
N HIS A 269 2.34 -17.96 -2.81
CA HIS A 269 3.15 -19.16 -2.96
C HIS A 269 2.76 -19.90 -4.24
N GLY A 270 3.51 -20.95 -4.57
CA GLY A 270 3.24 -21.80 -5.72
C GLY A 270 3.67 -21.19 -7.07
N PRO A 271 3.28 -21.82 -8.19
CA PRO A 271 3.80 -21.48 -9.51
C PRO A 271 3.41 -20.08 -10.00
N TYR A 272 2.32 -19.52 -9.47
CA TYR A 272 1.82 -18.21 -9.86
C TYR A 272 2.38 -17.07 -8.99
N GLN A 273 3.16 -17.35 -7.94
CA GLN A 273 3.67 -16.30 -7.05
C GLN A 273 4.54 -15.28 -7.78
N VAL A 274 5.42 -15.77 -8.65
CA VAL A 274 6.41 -14.95 -9.34
C VAL A 274 6.18 -15.04 -10.83
N THR A 275 6.16 -13.89 -11.50
CA THR A 275 5.94 -13.80 -12.95
C THR A 275 7.22 -13.42 -13.67
N PRO A 276 7.34 -13.71 -14.99
CA PRO A 276 8.49 -13.29 -15.79
C PRO A 276 8.75 -11.78 -15.72
N ASP A 277 7.71 -10.95 -15.78
CA ASP A 277 7.85 -9.49 -15.72
C ASP A 277 8.39 -9.02 -14.35
N LEU A 278 8.02 -9.70 -13.25
CA LEU A 278 8.60 -9.41 -11.93
C LEU A 278 10.09 -9.74 -11.88
N ILE A 279 10.49 -10.89 -12.44
CA ILE A 279 11.89 -11.30 -12.49
C ILE A 279 12.70 -10.30 -13.32
N ALA A 280 12.18 -9.92 -14.49
CA ALA A 280 12.83 -8.94 -15.37
C ALA A 280 13.00 -7.58 -14.67
N LEU A 281 11.98 -7.10 -13.95
CA LEU A 281 12.10 -5.85 -13.19
C LEU A 281 13.11 -5.98 -12.03
N GLU A 282 13.12 -7.11 -11.33
CA GLU A 282 14.03 -7.37 -10.21
C GLU A 282 15.51 -7.34 -10.64
N GLU A 283 15.84 -7.87 -11.82
CA GLU A 283 17.19 -7.83 -12.39
C GLU A 283 17.69 -6.42 -12.70
N GLU A 284 16.78 -5.47 -12.93
CA GLU A 284 17.12 -4.08 -13.22
C GLU A 284 17.25 -3.21 -11.95
N LEU A 285 16.81 -3.71 -10.81
CA LEU A 285 16.74 -2.95 -9.57
C LEU A 285 18.07 -3.01 -8.79
N PRO A 286 18.34 -2.01 -7.94
CA PRO A 286 19.54 -1.98 -7.12
C PRO A 286 19.60 -3.13 -6.12
N ASN A 287 20.82 -3.59 -5.87
CA ASN A 287 21.10 -4.68 -4.94
C ASN A 287 20.81 -4.36 -3.46
N TRP A 288 20.62 -3.10 -3.10
CA TRP A 288 20.30 -2.69 -1.72
C TRP A 288 18.80 -2.80 -1.39
N ILE A 289 17.94 -3.22 -2.32
CA ILE A 289 16.52 -3.41 -2.04
C ILE A 289 16.27 -4.80 -1.45
N LEU A 290 15.52 -4.85 -0.35
CA LEU A 290 14.86 -6.05 0.13
C LEU A 290 13.48 -6.18 -0.50
N PHE A 291 13.28 -7.28 -1.24
CA PHE A 291 12.10 -7.54 -2.07
C PHE A 291 11.04 -8.39 -1.36
N GLY A 292 9.86 -7.80 -1.11
CA GLY A 292 8.63 -8.58 -0.99
C GLY A 292 7.96 -8.67 -2.36
N ARG A 293 7.79 -9.87 -2.92
CA ARG A 293 7.19 -10.04 -4.27
C ARG A 293 6.13 -11.13 -4.32
N TRP A 294 5.04 -10.83 -5.00
CA TRP A 294 4.00 -11.80 -5.35
C TRP A 294 3.16 -11.29 -6.52
N SER A 295 2.22 -12.11 -7.01
CA SER A 295 1.25 -11.71 -8.02
C SER A 295 -0.17 -11.71 -7.49
N ALA A 296 -1.05 -10.86 -8.05
CA ALA A 296 -2.44 -10.80 -7.62
C ALA A 296 -3.40 -10.39 -8.74
N THR A 297 -4.59 -10.97 -8.80
CA THR A 297 -5.66 -10.50 -9.68
C THR A 297 -6.57 -9.56 -8.92
N TYR A 298 -7.25 -8.65 -9.61
CA TYR A 298 -8.31 -7.82 -9.02
C TYR A 298 -9.49 -7.73 -9.97
N ASP A 299 -10.69 -7.97 -9.47
CA ASP A 299 -11.92 -7.92 -10.25
C ASP A 299 -12.97 -7.13 -9.46
N GLU A 300 -13.47 -6.04 -10.04
CA GLU A 300 -14.51 -5.20 -9.44
C GLU A 300 -15.87 -5.46 -10.10
N TYR A 301 -16.91 -5.62 -9.28
CA TYR A 301 -18.29 -5.85 -9.68
C TYR A 301 -19.25 -4.89 -8.99
N ILE A 302 -20.42 -4.69 -9.61
CA ILE A 302 -21.53 -3.87 -9.12
C ILE A 302 -22.73 -4.80 -8.91
N PHE A 303 -23.32 -4.78 -7.71
CA PHE A 303 -24.45 -5.63 -7.30
C PHE A 303 -25.61 -4.81 -6.73
#